data_AF-A0A2K3M7L5-F1
#
_entry.id   AF-A0A2K3M7L5-F1
#
_cell.length_a   1.000
_cell.length_b   1.000
_cell.length_c   1.000
_cell.angle_alpha   90.00
_cell.angle_beta   90.00
_cell.angle_gamma   90.00
#
_symmetry.space_group_name_H-M   'P 1'
#
loop_
_entity.id
_entity.type
_entity.pdbx_description
1 polymer ?
#
loop_
_entity_poly.entity_id
_entity_poly.type
_entity_poly.pdbx_seq_one_letter_code
_entity_poly.pdbx_strand_id
1 'polypeptide(L)'
;RTKVQGFAELEYGMLRYMGAIDDSTLVVTSVHDCQLVDDIPVEKLLIHDVPVDIICTPTQVIFTHTSIPKPQGIYWDKLSPEKLGQIRILRELKRRIERETGQKLPTGPSEKLPPTAQRNKRG
;
A
#
# COMPACT_ATOMS: atom_id res chain seq x y z
N ARG A 1 11.10 13.87 4.22
CA ARG A 1 11.38 12.72 3.32
C ARG A 1 11.03 11.43 4.09
N THR A 2 9.76 11.12 4.28
CA THR A 2 9.34 9.88 4.92
C THR A 2 9.31 8.82 3.82
N LYS A 3 10.27 7.90 3.85
CA LYS A 3 10.44 6.86 2.84
C LYS A 3 9.46 5.72 3.13
N VAL A 4 8.16 5.98 2.91
CA VAL A 4 7.11 4.94 2.99
C VAL A 4 7.08 4.26 1.63
N GLN A 5 8.02 3.35 1.43
CA GLN A 5 8.23 2.69 0.15
C GLN A 5 7.21 1.56 0.00
N GLY A 6 5.95 1.87 -0.27
CA GLY A 6 4.96 0.88 -0.70
C GLY A 6 4.46 -0.07 0.40
N PHE A 7 4.86 0.11 1.67
CA PHE A 7 4.53 -0.83 2.75
C PHE A 7 3.13 -0.61 3.31
N ALA A 8 2.70 0.65 3.43
CA ALA A 8 1.38 0.98 3.95
C ALA A 8 0.26 0.48 3.02
N GLU A 9 0.43 0.58 1.70
CA GLU A 9 -0.52 0.04 0.73
C GLU A 9 -0.62 -1.49 0.82
N LEU A 10 0.51 -2.17 1.08
CA LEU A 10 0.54 -3.61 1.26
C LEU A 10 -0.13 -4.05 2.56
N GLU A 11 0.12 -3.34 3.66
CA GLU A 11 -0.54 -3.59 4.95
C GLU A 11 -2.05 -3.40 4.82
N TYR A 12 -2.48 -2.33 4.16
CA TYR A 12 -3.88 -2.10 3.83
C TYR A 12 -4.47 -3.25 3.02
N GLY A 13 -3.80 -3.66 1.93
CA GLY A 13 -4.24 -4.76 1.08
C GLY A 13 -4.35 -6.10 1.82
N MET A 14 -3.43 -6.39 2.75
CA MET A 14 -3.49 -7.59 3.60
C MET A 14 -4.68 -7.54 4.56
N LEU A 15 -4.89 -6.42 5.25
CA LEU A 15 -6.01 -6.25 6.18
C LEU A 15 -7.35 -6.34 5.44
N ARG A 16 -7.44 -5.75 4.25
CA ARG A 16 -8.64 -5.82 3.39
C ARG A 16 -8.92 -7.26 2.95
N TYR A 17 -7.88 -7.98 2.52
CA TYR A 17 -7.99 -9.38 2.14
C TYR A 17 -8.46 -10.28 3.29
N MET A 18 -8.00 -10.01 4.51
CA MET A 18 -8.42 -10.75 5.71
C MET A 18 -9.83 -10.38 6.20
N GLY A 19 -10.49 -9.40 5.58
CA GLY A 19 -11.78 -8.87 6.03
C GLY A 19 -11.69 -8.09 7.35
N ALA A 20 -10.49 -7.71 7.77
CA ALA A 20 -10.27 -6.95 9.01
C ALA A 20 -10.63 -5.46 8.86
N ILE A 21 -10.60 -4.96 7.62
CA ILE A 21 -11.03 -3.61 7.26
C ILE A 21 -11.95 -3.66 6.05
N ASP A 22 -12.75 -2.62 5.90
CA ASP A 22 -13.64 -2.43 4.76
C ASP A 22 -13.76 -0.99 4.26
N ASP A 23 -14.66 -0.76 3.32
CA ASP A 23 -14.83 0.56 2.69
C ASP A 23 -15.29 1.61 3.72
N SER A 24 -15.92 1.19 4.83
CA SER A 24 -16.31 2.04 5.95
C SER A 24 -15.17 2.38 6.91
N THR A 25 -14.04 1.66 6.82
CA THR A 25 -12.87 1.89 7.67
C THR A 25 -12.16 3.17 7.27
N LEU A 26 -12.12 4.16 8.18
CA LEU A 26 -11.49 5.46 7.93
C LEU A 26 -9.96 5.34 7.82
N VAL A 27 -9.41 5.99 6.79
CA VAL A 27 -7.98 6.17 6.59
C VAL A 27 -7.63 7.60 6.98
N VAL A 28 -6.81 7.76 8.02
CA VAL A 28 -6.42 9.06 8.57
C VAL A 28 -4.91 9.21 8.50
N THR A 29 -4.43 10.37 8.07
CA THR A 29 -3.01 10.69 8.05
C THR A 29 -2.73 12.02 8.71
N SER A 30 -1.48 12.21 9.16
CA SER A 30 -0.99 13.49 9.66
C SER A 30 0.18 13.97 8.81
N VAL A 31 0.13 15.21 8.33
CA VAL A 31 1.19 15.84 7.53
C VAL A 31 1.42 17.28 8.01
N HIS A 32 2.57 17.85 7.67
CA HIS A 32 2.80 19.28 7.89
C HIS A 32 2.07 20.10 6.81
N ASP A 33 1.66 21.33 7.12
CA ASP A 33 0.92 22.20 6.20
C ASP A 33 1.64 22.40 4.85
N CYS A 34 2.97 22.46 4.85
CA CYS A 34 3.79 22.59 3.63
C CYS A 34 3.81 21.35 2.71
N GLN A 35 3.22 20.23 3.15
CA GLN A 35 3.08 19.02 2.34
C GLN A 35 1.72 18.96 1.64
N LEU A 36 0.81 19.89 1.95
CA LEU A 36 -0.44 20.05 1.21
C LEU A 36 -0.15 20.68 -0.16
N VAL A 37 -0.78 20.12 -1.18
CA VAL A 37 -0.79 20.65 -2.54
C VAL A 37 -2.25 20.70 -2.98
N ASP A 38 -2.62 21.73 -3.73
CA ASP A 38 -4.02 21.96 -4.10
C ASP A 38 -4.56 20.90 -5.06
N ASP A 39 -3.72 20.42 -5.99
CA ASP A 39 -4.12 19.42 -6.97
C ASP A 39 -3.06 18.31 -7.13
N ILE A 40 -3.53 17.07 -7.05
CA ILE A 40 -2.78 15.89 -7.46
C ILE A 40 -3.57 15.26 -8.62
N PRO A 41 -2.99 15.19 -9.83
CA PRO A 41 -3.67 14.58 -10.96
C PRO A 41 -4.03 13.13 -10.66
N VAL A 42 -5.32 12.79 -10.76
CA VAL A 42 -5.88 11.48 -10.40
C VAL A 42 -5.26 10.37 -11.26
N GLU A 43 -4.87 10.68 -12.50
CA GLU A 43 -4.17 9.76 -13.40
C GLU A 43 -2.81 9.28 -12.89
N LYS A 44 -2.24 9.95 -11.88
CA LYS A 44 -1.00 9.52 -11.21
C LYS A 44 -1.26 8.51 -10.10
N LEU A 45 -2.51 8.35 -9.65
CA LEU A 45 -2.87 7.39 -8.62
C LEU A 45 -2.87 5.97 -9.20
N LEU A 46 -2.18 5.09 -8.50
CA LEU A 46 -2.16 3.67 -8.80
C LEU A 46 -3.38 3.01 -8.15
N ILE A 47 -3.83 1.89 -8.73
CA ILE A 47 -4.97 1.12 -8.22
C ILE A 47 -4.79 0.61 -6.76
N HIS A 48 -3.54 0.57 -6.30
CA HIS A 48 -3.18 0.16 -4.94
C HIS A 48 -2.96 1.34 -3.98
N ASP A 49 -2.99 2.58 -4.48
CA ASP A 49 -2.88 3.75 -3.63
C ASP A 49 -4.13 3.84 -2.76
N VAL A 50 -3.92 4.12 -1.47
CA VAL A 50 -5.01 4.17 -0.49
C VAL A 50 -5.47 5.62 -0.37
N PRO A 51 -6.70 5.96 -0.81
CA PRO A 51 -7.22 7.30 -0.62
C PRO A 51 -7.43 7.57 0.88
N VAL A 52 -7.06 8.78 1.30
CA VAL A 52 -7.17 9.22 2.70
C VAL A 52 -8.50 9.94 2.89
N ASP A 53 -9.24 9.60 3.95
CA ASP A 53 -10.52 10.23 4.29
C ASP A 53 -10.33 11.53 5.08
N ILE A 54 -9.32 11.55 5.96
CA ILE A 54 -9.04 12.68 6.87
C ILE A 54 -7.54 12.99 6.88
N ILE A 55 -7.20 14.26 6.68
CA ILE A 55 -5.84 14.78 6.77
C ILE A 55 -5.76 15.74 7.96
N CYS A 56 -4.93 15.41 8.94
CA CYS A 56 -4.64 16.28 10.07
C CYS A 56 -3.34 17.05 9.83
N THR A 57 -3.38 18.37 9.92
CA THR A 57 -2.18 19.21 9.98
C THR A 57 -2.08 19.88 11.35
N PRO A 58 -0.92 20.49 11.69
CA PRO A 58 -0.81 21.29 12.91
C PRO A 58 -1.85 22.41 13.02
N THR A 59 -2.38 22.92 11.91
CA THR A 59 -3.30 24.07 11.90
C THR A 59 -4.77 23.72 11.66
N GLN A 60 -5.06 22.58 11.05
CA GLN A 60 -6.43 22.22 10.67
C GLN A 60 -6.64 20.72 10.47
N VAL A 61 -7.92 20.32 10.42
CA VAL A 61 -8.35 18.97 10.04
C VAL A 61 -9.17 19.08 8.77
N ILE A 62 -8.77 18.34 7.75
CA ILE A 62 -9.37 18.36 6.41
C ILE A 62 -10.05 17.02 6.17
N PHE A 63 -11.35 17.06 5.86
CA PHE A 63 -12.08 15.90 5.35
C PHE A 63 -12.02 15.94 3.83
N THR A 64 -11.50 14.89 3.20
CA THR A 64 -11.23 14.91 1.75
C THR A 64 -12.49 14.67 0.91
N HIS A 65 -13.49 13.99 1.46
CA HIS A 65 -14.72 13.58 0.76
C HIS A 65 -14.42 12.92 -0.60
N THR A 66 -13.29 12.21 -0.67
CA THR A 66 -12.80 11.61 -1.91
C THR A 66 -13.78 10.57 -2.46
N SER A 67 -14.04 10.63 -3.77
CA SER A 67 -14.84 9.63 -4.48
C SER A 67 -13.99 8.48 -5.02
N ILE A 68 -12.67 8.47 -4.75
CA ILE A 68 -11.76 7.43 -5.20
C ILE A 68 -12.02 6.16 -4.39
N PRO A 69 -12.26 5.01 -5.03
CA PRO A 69 -12.52 3.77 -4.31
C PRO A 69 -11.27 3.28 -3.59
N LYS A 70 -11.46 2.69 -2.41
CA LYS A 70 -10.38 2.05 -1.65
C LYS A 70 -9.94 0.74 -2.32
N PRO A 71 -8.65 0.36 -2.24
CA PRO A 71 -8.18 -0.92 -2.73
C PRO A 71 -8.96 -2.10 -2.13
N GLN A 72 -9.30 -3.09 -2.95
CA GLN A 72 -10.11 -4.24 -2.52
C GLN A 72 -9.27 -5.43 -2.01
N GLY A 73 -7.95 -5.27 -1.94
CA GLY A 73 -7.04 -6.31 -1.47
C GLY A 73 -5.66 -6.17 -2.12
N ILE A 74 -4.99 -7.31 -2.28
CA ILE A 74 -3.65 -7.38 -2.88
C ILE A 74 -3.75 -7.64 -4.38
N TYR A 75 -3.20 -6.73 -5.18
CA TYR A 75 -3.10 -6.88 -6.64
C TYR A 75 -1.84 -7.67 -7.01
N TRP A 76 -1.93 -9.00 -7.00
CA TRP A 76 -0.81 -9.91 -7.24
C TRP A 76 -0.16 -9.74 -8.63
N ASP A 77 -0.93 -9.34 -9.64
CA ASP A 77 -0.49 -9.02 -10.99
C ASP A 77 0.36 -7.73 -11.08
N LYS A 78 0.40 -6.93 -10.00
CA LYS A 78 1.25 -5.74 -9.90
C LYS A 78 2.51 -5.97 -9.06
N LEU A 79 2.65 -7.15 -8.45
CA LEU A 79 3.80 -7.49 -7.62
C LEU A 79 4.85 -8.23 -8.45
N SER A 80 6.01 -7.60 -8.61
CA SER A 80 7.16 -8.20 -9.29
C SER A 80 7.70 -9.42 -8.52
N PRO A 81 8.34 -10.38 -9.22
CA PRO A 81 9.07 -11.48 -8.57
C PRO A 81 10.12 -10.99 -7.57
N GLU A 82 10.78 -9.87 -7.87
CA GLU A 82 11.80 -9.27 -7.02
C GLU A 82 11.19 -8.75 -5.71
N LYS A 83 10.02 -8.10 -5.77
CA LYS A 83 9.34 -7.54 -4.58
C LYS A 83 8.80 -8.66 -3.69
N LEU A 84 8.25 -9.71 -4.30
CA LEU A 84 7.89 -10.95 -3.60
C LEU A 84 9.11 -11.64 -2.98
N GLY A 85 10.28 -11.54 -3.61
CA GLY A 85 11.55 -12.05 -3.08
C GLY A 85 12.06 -11.26 -1.87
N GLN A 86 11.93 -9.93 -1.88
CA GLN A 86 12.36 -9.07 -0.78
C GLN A 86 11.43 -9.14 0.43
N ILE A 87 10.11 -9.23 0.21
CA ILE A 87 9.12 -9.16 1.29
C ILE A 87 8.62 -10.57 1.64
N ARG A 88 9.25 -11.17 2.66
CA ARG A 88 8.95 -12.55 3.11
C ARG A 88 7.46 -12.79 3.38
N ILE A 89 6.76 -11.82 3.99
CA ILE A 89 5.34 -11.98 4.36
C ILE A 89 4.44 -12.11 3.13
N LEU A 90 4.71 -11.36 2.05
CA LEU A 90 3.92 -11.46 0.80
C LEU A 90 4.09 -12.83 0.14
N ARG A 91 5.32 -13.36 0.14
CA ARG A 91 5.58 -14.69 -0.41
C ARG A 91 4.86 -15.78 0.36
N GLU A 92 4.84 -15.69 1.69
CA GLU A 92 4.14 -16.67 2.54
C GLU A 92 2.62 -16.58 2.33
N LEU A 93 2.09 -15.35 2.32
CA LEU A 93 0.67 -15.13 2.06
C LEU A 93 0.26 -15.65 0.68
N LYS A 94 1.04 -15.34 -0.37
CA LYS A 94 0.79 -15.86 -1.73
C LYS A 94 0.71 -17.37 -1.75
N ARG A 95 1.72 -18.06 -1.20
CA ARG A 95 1.77 -19.53 -1.14
C ARG A 95 0.60 -20.12 -0.38
N ARG A 96 0.21 -19.48 0.73
CA ARG A 96 -0.93 -19.90 1.54
C ARG A 96 -2.23 -19.83 0.72
N ILE A 97 -2.47 -18.72 0.03
CA ILE A 97 -3.67 -18.53 -0.80
C ILE A 97 -3.67 -19.52 -1.97
N GLU A 98 -2.53 -19.71 -2.64
CA GLU A 98 -2.42 -20.68 -3.74
C GLU A 98 -2.73 -22.12 -3.28
N ARG A 99 -2.30 -22.47 -2.05
CA ARG A 99 -2.61 -23.77 -1.45
C ARG A 99 -4.09 -23.91 -1.07
N GLU A 100 -4.68 -22.86 -0.49
CA GLU A 100 -6.08 -22.87 -0.04
C GLU A 100 -7.07 -22.86 -1.22
N THR A 101 -6.75 -22.12 -2.29
CA THR A 101 -7.61 -22.00 -3.49
C THR A 101 -7.32 -23.04 -4.56
N GLY A 102 -6.16 -23.71 -4.49
CA GLY A 102 -5.67 -24.61 -5.54
C GLY A 102 -5.30 -23.92 -6.85
N GLN A 103 -5.30 -22.59 -6.89
CA GLN A 103 -5.03 -21.79 -8.08
C GLN A 103 -3.73 -21.01 -7.92
N LYS A 104 -2.93 -20.94 -8.99
CA LYS A 104 -1.71 -20.14 -8.98
C LYS A 104 -2.05 -18.66 -9.16
N LEU A 105 -1.57 -17.82 -8.25
CA LEU A 105 -1.82 -16.39 -8.29
C LEU A 105 -0.93 -15.71 -9.34
N PRO A 106 -1.41 -14.67 -10.04
CA PRO A 106 -0.62 -13.97 -11.03
C PRO A 106 0.61 -13.31 -10.39
N THR A 107 1.60 -13.00 -11.23
CA THR A 107 2.78 -12.24 -10.81
C THR A 107 2.98 -11.12 -11.82
N GLY A 108 3.30 -9.93 -11.32
CA GLY A 108 3.58 -8.79 -12.19
C GLY A 108 4.89 -8.89 -12.94
N PRO A 109 5.15 -7.91 -13.83
CA PRO A 109 6.40 -7.84 -14.57
C PRO A 109 7.59 -7.64 -13.62
N SER A 110 8.78 -8.08 -14.06
CA SER A 110 10.03 -7.85 -13.34
C SER A 110 10.31 -6.35 -13.23
N GLU A 111 10.79 -5.92 -12.07
CA GLU A 111 11.14 -4.51 -11.82
C GLU A 111 12.53 -4.37 -11.19
N LYS A 112 13.23 -3.29 -11.53
CA LYS A 112 14.49 -2.94 -10.87
C LYS A 112 14.19 -2.27 -9.53
N LEU A 113 14.25 -3.06 -8.46
CA LEU A 113 14.06 -2.53 -7.12
C LEU A 113 15.25 -1.65 -6.70
N PRO A 114 14.99 -0.50 -6.05
CA PRO A 114 16.06 0.26 -5.41
C PRO A 114 16.68 -0.57 -4.29
N PRO A 115 17.96 -0.28 -3.92
CA PRO A 115 18.62 -1.01 -2.86
C PRO A 115 17.82 -0.87 -1.56
N THR A 116 17.37 -2.01 -1.03
CA THR A 116 16.75 -2.07 0.29
C THR A 116 17.78 -1.58 1.30
N ALA A 117 17.38 -0.70 2.23
CA ALA A 117 18.29 -0.20 3.25
C ALA A 117 18.87 -1.39 4.03
N GLN A 118 20.18 -1.63 3.89
CA GLN A 118 20.87 -2.60 4.72
C GLN A 118 20.84 -2.06 6.15
N ARG A 119 20.07 -2.71 7.02
CA ARG A 119 20.17 -2.49 8.46
C ARG A 119 21.53 -3.04 8.88
N ASN A 120 22.56 -2.18 8.89
CA ASN A 120 23.84 -2.52 9.50
C ASN A 120 23.54 -2.97 10.93
N LYS A 121 23.77 -4.26 11.21
CA LYS A 121 23.90 -4.75 12.58
C LYS A 121 25.14 -4.06 13.12
N ARG A 122 24.96 -2.95 13.86
CA ARG A 122 25.99 -2.47 14.76
C ARG A 122 26.18 -3.58 15.78
N GLY A 123 27.33 -4.25 15.71
CA GLY A 123 27.82 -5.14 16.74
C GLY A 123 28.22 -4.37 17.99
#